data_AF-A0A960YHA5-F1
#
_entry.id   AF-A0A960YHA5-F1
#
_cell.length_a   1.000
_cell.length_b   1.000
_cell.length_c   1.000
_cell.angle_alpha   90.00
_cell.angle_beta   90.00
_cell.angle_gamma   90.00
#
_symmetry.space_group_name_H-M   'P 1'
#
loop_
_entity.id
_entity.type
_entity.pdbx_description
1 polymer ?
#
loop_
_entity_poly.entity_id
_entity_poly.type
_entity_poly.pdbx_seq_one_letter_code
_entity_poly.pdbx_strand_id
1 'polypeptide(L)'
;MKARIAMLLVALACAGAAKAQLVVFDNSHSANATWYSDFKTRLATWGYTVEARTTPLMDSGDADVIVILPEDAFLSDTDPYTPEEAAWLMDYVNRGGGLLAAVCPNDSYWAQITEIMDVFGISEANTATDPVHYDVFAPHPIFDGVTELGDDFIYCTSLTASGPSSAVGGDGSLDYIAVYQPLPAGTGGAVWVSEYYMMHSAGLDDYDNAIFLQNTMAWLSSGSTSTAESSWSAVKALY
;
A
#
# COMPACT_ATOMS: atom_id res chain seq x y z
N MET A 1 54.50 -2.94 -12.11
CA MET A 1 53.49 -1.88 -11.91
C MET A 1 52.78 -1.65 -13.24
N LYS A 2 51.61 -2.27 -13.43
CA LYS A 2 50.77 -2.13 -14.64
C LYS A 2 49.45 -1.49 -14.23
N ALA A 3 49.08 -0.44 -14.95
CA ALA A 3 47.89 0.37 -14.75
C ALA A 3 46.60 -0.47 -14.72
N ARG A 4 45.73 -0.19 -13.75
CA ARG A 4 44.30 -0.50 -13.77
C ARG A 4 43.53 0.77 -13.41
N ILE A 5 43.49 1.69 -14.37
CA ILE A 5 42.57 2.83 -14.41
C ILE A 5 41.91 2.73 -15.78
N ALA A 6 40.72 2.13 -15.85
CA ALA A 6 39.75 2.28 -16.93
C ALA A 6 38.63 1.23 -16.75
N MET A 7 37.73 1.45 -15.80
CA MET A 7 36.39 0.87 -15.87
C MET A 7 35.39 1.75 -15.09
N LEU A 8 35.43 3.04 -15.39
CA LEU A 8 34.35 3.97 -15.06
C LEU A 8 33.79 4.50 -16.39
N LEU A 9 33.27 3.58 -17.21
CA LEU A 9 32.59 3.92 -18.46
C LEU A 9 31.10 3.82 -18.20
N VAL A 10 30.52 4.97 -17.82
CA VAL A 10 29.23 5.48 -18.29
C VAL A 10 28.19 4.39 -18.64
N ALA A 11 27.56 3.82 -17.61
CA ALA A 11 26.20 3.31 -17.75
C ALA A 11 25.20 4.45 -17.48
N LEU A 12 25.37 5.58 -18.18
CA LEU A 12 24.31 6.57 -18.34
C LEU A 12 23.41 6.06 -19.48
N ALA A 13 22.83 4.87 -19.26
CA ALA A 13 21.93 4.23 -20.21
C ALA A 13 20.56 4.88 -20.04
N CYS A 14 20.14 5.65 -21.04
CA CYS A 14 18.75 5.98 -21.38
C CYS A 14 17.71 5.81 -20.26
N ALA A 15 17.86 6.52 -19.14
CA ALA A 15 16.74 6.79 -18.25
C ALA A 15 15.88 7.83 -18.98
N GLY A 16 15.10 7.37 -19.96
CA GLY A 16 13.93 8.14 -20.37
C GLY A 16 13.21 8.49 -19.08
N ALA A 17 12.93 9.79 -18.86
CA ALA A 17 12.33 10.26 -17.61
C ALA A 17 11.18 9.32 -17.29
N ALA A 18 11.33 8.53 -16.22
CA ALA A 18 10.29 7.62 -15.79
C ALA A 18 9.03 8.48 -15.64
N LYS A 19 7.95 8.10 -16.33
CA LYS A 19 6.66 8.79 -16.19
C LYS A 19 6.39 8.88 -14.69
N ALA A 20 6.16 10.10 -14.18
CA ALA A 20 5.75 10.26 -12.79
C ALA A 20 4.50 9.42 -12.58
N GLN A 21 4.56 8.48 -11.63
CA GLN A 21 3.45 7.59 -11.33
C GLN A 21 2.36 8.39 -10.63
N LEU A 22 1.12 8.22 -11.09
CA LEU A 22 -0.05 8.89 -10.54
C LEU A 22 -0.64 8.05 -9.40
N VAL A 23 -0.70 8.65 -8.22
CA VAL A 23 -1.38 8.10 -7.04
C VAL A 23 -2.66 8.89 -6.84
N VAL A 24 -3.80 8.21 -6.86
CA VAL A 24 -5.12 8.80 -6.60
C VAL A 24 -5.61 8.33 -5.24
N PHE A 25 -5.86 9.27 -4.34
CA PHE A 25 -6.64 9.02 -3.14
C PHE A 25 -8.12 9.07 -3.52
N ASP A 26 -8.84 7.98 -3.26
CA ASP A 26 -10.30 7.99 -3.40
C ASP A 26 -10.91 8.85 -2.30
N ASN A 27 -11.64 9.86 -2.72
CA ASN A 27 -12.47 10.69 -1.85
C ASN A 27 -13.96 10.62 -2.27
N SER A 28 -14.36 9.68 -3.14
CA SER A 28 -15.76 9.56 -3.57
C SER A 28 -16.64 8.99 -2.46
N HIS A 29 -16.07 8.13 -1.61
CA HIS A 29 -16.70 7.60 -0.39
C HIS A 29 -16.16 8.30 0.86
N SER A 30 -15.90 9.60 0.72
CA SER A 30 -15.24 10.48 1.68
C SER A 30 -13.73 10.27 1.83
N ALA A 31 -13.01 11.38 1.67
CA ALA A 31 -11.84 11.60 2.51
C ALA A 31 -11.80 13.05 2.99
N ASN A 32 -11.57 13.23 4.29
CA ASN A 32 -11.08 14.47 4.83
C ASN A 32 -9.62 14.58 4.43
N ALA A 33 -9.39 15.16 3.24
CA ALA A 33 -8.07 15.21 2.60
C ALA A 33 -6.93 15.77 3.47
N THR A 34 -7.26 16.45 4.59
CA THR A 34 -6.32 17.11 5.49
C THR A 34 -5.53 16.17 6.40
N TRP A 35 -6.11 15.06 6.87
CA TRP A 35 -5.45 14.17 7.85
C TRP A 35 -4.24 13.44 7.27
N TYR A 36 -4.27 13.16 5.96
CA TYR A 36 -3.22 12.47 5.23
C TYR A 36 -2.32 13.41 4.41
N SER A 37 -2.30 14.71 4.74
CA SER A 37 -1.53 15.72 4.01
C SER A 37 -0.02 15.47 4.05
N ASP A 38 0.49 14.93 5.15
CA ASP A 38 1.92 14.60 5.29
C ASP A 38 2.31 13.37 4.46
N PHE A 39 1.46 12.33 4.43
CA PHE A 39 1.69 11.19 3.54
C PHE A 39 1.63 11.60 2.06
N LYS A 40 0.66 12.44 1.66
CA LYS A 40 0.61 13.01 0.30
C LYS A 40 1.86 13.82 -0.05
N THR A 41 2.37 14.60 0.91
CA THR A 41 3.62 15.35 0.75
C THR A 41 4.81 14.40 0.60
N ARG A 42 4.86 13.34 1.41
CA ARG A 42 5.90 12.31 1.36
C ARG A 42 5.92 11.59 0.01
N LEU A 43 4.76 11.18 -0.51
CA LEU A 43 4.61 10.62 -1.85
C LEU A 43 5.18 11.55 -2.93
N ALA A 44 4.88 12.86 -2.87
CA ALA A 44 5.47 13.82 -3.79
C ALA A 44 7.01 13.89 -3.68
N THR A 45 7.57 13.81 -2.47
CA THR A 45 9.04 13.75 -2.28
C THR A 45 9.66 12.44 -2.80
N TRP A 46 8.89 11.35 -2.84
CA TRP A 46 9.30 10.08 -3.44
C TRP A 46 9.11 10.05 -4.98
N GLY A 47 8.59 11.12 -5.58
CA GLY A 47 8.48 11.28 -7.03
C GLY A 47 7.12 10.94 -7.64
N TYR A 48 6.09 10.73 -6.81
CA TYR A 48 4.72 10.49 -7.27
C TYR A 48 3.99 11.80 -7.59
N THR A 49 3.14 11.76 -8.60
CA THR A 49 2.06 12.76 -8.77
C THR A 49 0.90 12.32 -7.89
N VAL A 50 0.39 13.20 -7.02
CA VAL A 50 -0.66 12.85 -6.07
C VAL A 50 -1.91 13.67 -6.36
N GLU A 51 -3.04 12.99 -6.50
CA GLU A 51 -4.36 13.58 -6.64
C GLU A 51 -5.31 13.02 -5.57
N ALA A 52 -6.32 13.79 -5.20
CA ALA A 52 -7.45 13.32 -4.41
C ALA A 52 -8.71 13.61 -5.23
N ARG A 53 -9.53 12.58 -5.49
CA ARG A 53 -10.65 12.67 -6.42
C ARG A 53 -11.96 12.37 -5.71
N THR A 54 -12.92 13.27 -5.88
CA THR A 54 -14.30 13.12 -5.37
C THR A 54 -15.27 12.64 -6.46
N THR A 55 -14.79 12.39 -7.67
CA THR A 55 -15.55 11.76 -8.76
C THR A 55 -15.71 10.28 -8.46
N PRO A 56 -16.72 9.59 -9.03
CA PRO A 56 -16.88 8.14 -8.87
C PRO A 56 -15.56 7.38 -9.00
N LEU A 57 -15.31 6.43 -8.09
CA LEU A 57 -14.07 5.66 -8.03
C LEU A 57 -13.64 5.10 -9.41
N MET A 58 -14.61 4.63 -10.20
CA MET A 58 -14.39 4.05 -11.52
C MET A 58 -13.80 5.03 -12.56
N ASP A 59 -13.89 6.34 -12.33
CA ASP A 59 -13.26 7.37 -13.16
C ASP A 59 -11.74 7.47 -12.93
N SER A 60 -11.20 6.73 -11.95
CA SER A 60 -9.77 6.73 -11.59
C SER A 60 -8.94 5.65 -12.29
N GLY A 61 -9.42 5.12 -13.42
CA GLY A 61 -8.74 4.07 -14.18
C GLY A 61 -7.42 4.49 -14.85
N ASP A 62 -7.07 5.78 -14.83
CA ASP A 62 -5.79 6.34 -15.29
C ASP A 62 -4.71 6.38 -14.22
N ALA A 63 -5.06 6.12 -12.94
CA ALA A 63 -4.12 6.05 -11.84
C ALA A 63 -3.19 4.84 -11.95
N ASP A 64 -1.94 5.00 -11.54
CA ASP A 64 -0.99 3.89 -11.38
C ASP A 64 -1.21 3.20 -10.02
N VAL A 65 -1.60 3.95 -8.98
CA VAL A 65 -2.03 3.42 -7.68
C VAL A 65 -3.27 4.16 -7.18
N ILE A 66 -4.26 3.42 -6.67
CA ILE A 66 -5.40 3.96 -5.92
C ILE A 66 -5.17 3.72 -4.43
N VAL A 67 -5.45 4.75 -3.61
CA VAL A 67 -5.37 4.70 -2.15
C VAL A 67 -6.77 4.86 -1.56
N ILE A 68 -7.21 3.93 -0.73
CA ILE A 68 -8.51 3.94 -0.05
C ILE A 68 -8.31 4.03 1.46
N LEU A 69 -8.99 5.00 2.08
CA LEU A 69 -8.90 5.31 3.52
C LEU A 69 -10.31 5.43 4.11
N PRO A 70 -11.00 4.30 4.40
CA PRO A 70 -12.42 4.29 4.75
C PRO A 70 -12.73 4.85 6.14
N GLU A 71 -11.72 5.14 6.97
CA GLU A 71 -11.95 5.75 8.28
C GLU A 71 -12.65 7.12 8.16
N ASP A 72 -12.32 7.90 7.13
CA ASP A 72 -12.94 9.20 6.89
C ASP A 72 -14.44 9.08 6.55
N ALA A 73 -14.85 7.96 5.92
CA ALA A 73 -16.22 7.68 5.48
C ALA A 73 -17.22 7.64 6.64
N PHE A 74 -16.78 7.13 7.79
CA PHE A 74 -17.60 7.06 8.99
C PHE A 74 -17.88 8.42 9.62
N LEU A 75 -16.91 9.35 9.57
CA LEU A 75 -17.10 10.70 10.10
C LEU A 75 -18.06 11.54 9.25
N SER A 76 -18.42 11.07 8.06
CA SER A 76 -19.08 11.87 7.02
C SER A 76 -20.42 11.31 6.53
N ASP A 77 -20.96 10.24 7.15
CA ASP A 77 -22.22 9.58 6.75
C ASP A 77 -22.23 9.20 5.25
N THR A 78 -21.11 8.77 4.67
CA THR A 78 -21.05 8.44 3.25
C THR A 78 -21.61 7.07 2.91
N ASP A 79 -22.01 6.93 1.64
CA ASP A 79 -22.49 5.69 1.06
C ASP A 79 -21.36 4.65 1.03
N PRO A 80 -21.63 3.38 1.43
CA PRO A 80 -20.71 2.27 1.26
C PRO A 80 -20.27 2.08 -0.19
N TYR A 81 -19.08 1.48 -0.37
CA TYR A 81 -18.68 1.00 -1.67
C TYR A 81 -19.66 -0.06 -2.17
N THR A 82 -20.00 0.01 -3.45
CA THR A 82 -20.94 -0.90 -4.10
C THR A 82 -20.25 -2.18 -4.59
N PRO A 83 -21.00 -3.27 -4.83
CA PRO A 83 -20.46 -4.47 -5.47
C PRO A 83 -19.87 -4.20 -6.87
N GLU A 84 -20.39 -3.20 -7.60
CA GLU A 84 -19.87 -2.81 -8.91
C GLU A 84 -18.49 -2.15 -8.79
N GLU A 85 -18.30 -1.26 -7.82
CA GLU A 85 -17.01 -0.63 -7.53
C GLU A 85 -15.97 -1.65 -7.05
N ALA A 86 -16.37 -2.59 -6.19
CA ALA A 86 -15.51 -3.68 -5.75
C ALA A 86 -15.05 -4.57 -6.92
N ALA A 87 -15.98 -4.99 -7.78
CA ALA A 87 -15.64 -5.77 -8.97
C ALA A 87 -14.74 -4.99 -9.94
N TRP A 88 -14.98 -3.70 -10.11
CA TRP A 88 -14.14 -2.83 -10.92
C TRP A 88 -12.72 -2.69 -10.35
N LEU A 89 -12.57 -2.53 -9.03
CA LEU A 89 -11.25 -2.48 -8.38
C LEU A 89 -10.47 -3.77 -8.55
N MET A 90 -11.13 -4.91 -8.39
CA MET A 90 -10.52 -6.21 -8.65
C MET A 90 -10.03 -6.30 -10.10
N ASP A 91 -10.83 -5.88 -11.08
CA ASP A 91 -10.42 -5.83 -12.49
C ASP A 91 -9.25 -4.84 -12.72
N TYR A 92 -9.30 -3.66 -12.12
CA TYR A 92 -8.23 -2.65 -12.17
C TYR A 92 -6.90 -3.22 -11.67
N VAL A 93 -6.88 -3.88 -10.51
CA VAL A 93 -5.69 -4.51 -9.95
C VAL A 93 -5.21 -5.67 -10.83
N ASN A 94 -6.12 -6.49 -11.35
CA ASN A 94 -5.77 -7.59 -12.27
C ASN A 94 -5.10 -7.11 -13.57
N ARG A 95 -5.44 -5.90 -14.03
CA ARG A 95 -4.95 -5.33 -15.30
C ARG A 95 -3.64 -4.55 -15.20
N GLY A 96 -3.13 -4.23 -14.02
CA GLY A 96 -2.08 -3.20 -13.94
C GLY A 96 -1.94 -2.55 -12.59
N GLY A 97 -3.09 -2.29 -11.98
CA GLY A 97 -3.24 -1.28 -10.95
C GLY A 97 -2.64 -1.70 -9.61
N GLY A 98 -2.13 -0.69 -8.90
CA GLY A 98 -1.84 -0.81 -7.48
C GLY A 98 -3.02 -0.37 -6.64
N LEU A 99 -3.33 -1.10 -5.58
CA LEU A 99 -4.28 -0.69 -4.54
C LEU A 99 -3.58 -0.68 -3.18
N LEU A 100 -3.65 0.44 -2.47
CA LEU A 100 -3.31 0.51 -1.05
C LEU A 100 -4.58 0.85 -0.28
N ALA A 101 -4.98 0.00 0.65
CA ALA A 101 -6.10 0.26 1.53
C ALA A 101 -5.63 0.20 2.99
N ALA A 102 -5.76 1.33 3.69
CA ALA A 102 -5.48 1.42 5.12
C ALA A 102 -6.82 1.42 5.85
N VAL A 103 -7.18 0.30 6.44
CA VAL A 103 -8.46 0.07 7.08
C VAL A 103 -8.22 -0.04 8.56
N CYS A 104 -8.82 0.78 9.43
CA CYS A 104 -8.90 0.41 10.85
C CYS A 104 -10.27 -0.20 11.06
N PRO A 105 -10.42 -1.51 10.96
CA PRO A 105 -11.68 -2.15 11.28
C PRO A 105 -12.01 -1.89 12.75
N ASN A 106 -13.06 -1.11 12.97
CA ASN A 106 -13.98 -1.29 14.07
C ASN A 106 -15.37 -1.50 13.43
N ASP A 107 -16.32 -2.06 14.16
CA ASP A 107 -17.65 -2.46 13.65
C ASP A 107 -18.33 -1.42 12.74
N SER A 108 -18.02 -0.12 12.90
CA SER A 108 -18.63 0.96 12.12
C SER A 108 -17.92 1.27 10.79
N TYR A 109 -16.60 1.08 10.71
CA TYR A 109 -15.83 1.28 9.46
C TYR A 109 -15.98 0.10 8.50
N TRP A 110 -16.14 -1.11 9.05
CA TRP A 110 -16.12 -2.34 8.28
C TRP A 110 -17.17 -2.35 7.17
N ALA A 111 -18.41 -1.96 7.50
CA ALA A 111 -19.53 -1.96 6.57
C ALA A 111 -19.32 -1.08 5.33
N GLN A 112 -18.45 -0.07 5.42
CA GLN A 112 -18.16 0.83 4.30
C GLN A 112 -17.29 0.16 3.24
N ILE A 113 -16.37 -0.72 3.65
CA ILE A 113 -15.33 -1.29 2.78
C ILE A 113 -15.49 -2.80 2.54
N THR A 114 -16.45 -3.46 3.22
CA THR A 114 -16.65 -4.92 3.16
C THR A 114 -16.74 -5.44 1.73
N GLU A 115 -17.51 -4.78 0.86
CA GLU A 115 -17.69 -5.21 -0.54
C GLU A 115 -16.35 -5.30 -1.29
N ILE A 116 -15.44 -4.34 -1.06
CA ILE A 116 -14.09 -4.38 -1.66
C ILE A 116 -13.27 -5.49 -1.02
N MET A 117 -13.27 -5.61 0.30
CA MET A 117 -12.46 -6.61 1.00
C MET A 117 -12.85 -8.04 0.62
N ASP A 118 -14.14 -8.31 0.49
CA ASP A 118 -14.70 -9.62 0.15
C ASP A 118 -14.20 -10.12 -1.21
N VAL A 119 -14.13 -9.25 -2.24
CA VAL A 119 -13.64 -9.68 -3.56
C VAL A 119 -12.16 -10.06 -3.51
N PHE A 120 -11.37 -9.45 -2.62
CA PHE A 120 -9.97 -9.82 -2.39
C PHE A 120 -9.79 -10.94 -1.35
N GLY A 121 -10.88 -11.45 -0.76
CA GLY A 121 -10.82 -12.51 0.26
C GLY A 121 -10.20 -12.05 1.57
N ILE A 122 -10.31 -10.77 1.91
CA ILE A 122 -9.90 -10.23 3.22
C ILE A 122 -11.13 -10.11 4.11
N SER A 123 -11.04 -10.54 5.36
CA SER A 123 -12.09 -10.39 6.37
C SER A 123 -11.54 -9.92 7.71
N GLU A 124 -12.40 -9.40 8.57
CA GLU A 124 -12.07 -8.98 9.93
C GLU A 124 -11.89 -10.20 10.85
N ALA A 125 -10.84 -10.20 11.69
CA ALA A 125 -10.57 -11.30 12.63
C ALA A 125 -11.17 -11.09 14.04
N ASN A 126 -11.86 -9.97 14.30
CA ASN A 126 -12.62 -9.63 15.51
C ASN A 126 -11.82 -9.44 16.81
N THR A 127 -10.53 -9.08 16.75
CA THR A 127 -9.78 -8.70 17.96
C THR A 127 -9.07 -7.38 17.78
N ALA A 128 -9.68 -6.30 18.28
CA ALA A 128 -8.95 -5.11 18.70
C ALA A 128 -8.08 -5.53 19.90
N THR A 129 -6.83 -5.82 19.61
CA THR A 129 -5.78 -5.88 20.62
C THR A 129 -4.96 -4.61 20.47
N ASP A 130 -4.15 -4.30 21.47
CA ASP A 130 -3.17 -3.22 21.41
C ASP A 130 -1.84 -3.84 20.93
N PRO A 131 -1.64 -4.06 19.62
CA PRO A 131 -0.33 -4.45 19.13
C PRO A 131 0.56 -3.23 19.25
N VAL A 132 1.41 -3.22 20.27
CA VAL A 132 2.41 -2.14 20.43
C VAL A 132 3.40 -2.15 19.25
N HIS A 133 3.51 -3.26 18.50
CA HIS A 133 4.43 -3.43 17.37
C HIS A 133 4.06 -4.62 16.47
N TYR A 134 4.35 -4.50 15.16
CA TYR A 134 4.40 -5.61 14.20
C TYR A 134 5.85 -5.93 13.88
N ASP A 135 6.28 -7.16 14.14
CA ASP A 135 7.68 -7.59 13.96
C ASP A 135 7.79 -8.98 13.29
N VAL A 136 6.67 -9.59 12.90
CA VAL A 136 6.61 -10.87 12.21
C VAL A 136 6.20 -10.65 10.76
N PHE A 137 7.19 -10.69 9.85
CA PHE A 137 6.99 -10.48 8.42
C PHE A 137 7.29 -11.74 7.60
N ALA A 138 6.37 -12.12 6.72
CA ALA A 138 6.67 -13.06 5.64
C ALA A 138 7.59 -12.39 4.61
N PRO A 139 8.46 -13.15 3.91
CA PRO A 139 9.31 -12.58 2.86
C PRO A 139 8.49 -11.88 1.77
N HIS A 140 8.57 -10.55 1.71
CA HIS A 140 7.90 -9.74 0.69
C HIS A 140 8.70 -8.44 0.44
N PRO A 141 8.79 -7.93 -0.80
CA PRO A 141 9.55 -6.71 -1.11
C PRO A 141 9.12 -5.47 -0.33
N ILE A 142 7.87 -5.41 0.13
CA ILE A 142 7.36 -4.29 0.93
C ILE A 142 8.06 -4.17 2.29
N PHE A 143 8.70 -5.24 2.77
CA PHE A 143 9.43 -5.30 4.04
C PHE A 143 10.96 -5.20 3.90
N ASP A 144 11.50 -4.86 2.72
CA ASP A 144 12.96 -4.74 2.58
C ASP A 144 13.50 -3.60 3.46
N GLY A 145 14.37 -3.94 4.41
CA GLY A 145 14.90 -2.99 5.39
C GLY A 145 13.93 -2.60 6.52
N VAL A 146 12.73 -3.21 6.57
CA VAL A 146 11.76 -3.04 7.67
C VAL A 146 12.09 -4.05 8.77
N THR A 147 12.30 -3.55 9.98
CA THR A 147 12.58 -4.36 11.16
C THR A 147 11.41 -4.38 12.14
N GLU A 148 10.67 -3.28 12.22
CA GLU A 148 9.51 -3.13 13.09
C GLU A 148 8.57 -2.08 12.50
N LEU A 149 7.28 -2.36 12.55
CA LEU A 149 6.23 -1.36 12.30
C LEU A 149 5.55 -1.09 13.62
N GLY A 150 5.14 0.15 13.82
CA GLY A 150 4.46 0.50 15.06
C GLY A 150 3.20 1.27 14.81
N ASP A 151 2.42 1.25 15.87
CA ASP A 151 1.15 1.91 15.99
C ASP A 151 1.20 2.85 17.20
N ASP A 152 0.60 4.03 17.06
CA ASP A 152 0.42 5.00 18.13
C ASP A 152 -1.04 5.01 18.61
N PHE A 153 -1.92 4.19 18.01
CA PHE A 153 -3.38 4.22 18.17
C PHE A 153 -4.05 2.85 18.44
N ILE A 154 -4.34 2.62 19.72
CA ILE A 154 -4.70 1.38 20.43
C ILE A 154 -5.88 0.50 19.90
N TYR A 155 -6.55 0.78 18.76
CA TYR A 155 -7.86 0.16 18.47
C TYR A 155 -8.17 -0.30 17.05
N CYS A 156 -7.20 -0.85 16.32
CA CYS A 156 -7.52 -1.50 15.05
C CYS A 156 -7.57 -3.03 15.17
N THR A 157 -8.53 -3.65 14.48
CA THR A 157 -8.62 -5.11 14.49
C THR A 157 -7.71 -5.74 13.44
N SER A 158 -7.27 -6.94 13.76
CA SER A 158 -6.53 -7.80 12.82
C SER A 158 -7.35 -8.22 11.60
N LEU A 159 -6.63 -8.51 10.53
CA LEU A 159 -7.14 -9.03 9.27
C LEU A 159 -7.08 -10.56 9.27
N THR A 160 -7.90 -11.15 8.43
CA THR A 160 -7.74 -12.52 7.95
C THR A 160 -7.68 -12.48 6.44
N ALA A 161 -6.74 -13.20 5.86
CA ALA A 161 -6.63 -13.35 4.42
C ALA A 161 -6.98 -14.79 4.05
N SER A 162 -7.93 -14.95 3.12
CA SER A 162 -8.36 -16.23 2.58
C SER A 162 -8.46 -16.15 1.06
N GLY A 163 -8.45 -17.31 0.39
CA GLY A 163 -8.58 -17.34 -1.06
C GLY A 163 -7.38 -16.72 -1.79
N PRO A 164 -7.56 -15.66 -2.59
CA PRO A 164 -6.50 -15.15 -3.46
C PRO A 164 -5.45 -14.27 -2.75
N SER A 165 -5.72 -13.86 -1.51
CA SER A 165 -4.81 -13.03 -0.72
C SER A 165 -4.01 -13.85 0.29
N SER A 166 -2.92 -13.27 0.80
CA SER A 166 -2.09 -13.85 1.85
C SER A 166 -1.80 -12.83 2.93
N ALA A 167 -1.87 -13.25 4.19
CA ALA A 167 -1.34 -12.47 5.30
C ALA A 167 0.19 -12.49 5.24
N VAL A 168 0.82 -11.32 5.38
CA VAL A 168 2.27 -11.17 5.21
C VAL A 168 2.94 -10.40 6.34
N GLY A 169 2.20 -9.77 7.24
CA GLY A 169 2.78 -9.05 8.38
C GLY A 169 1.85 -8.99 9.58
N GLY A 170 2.41 -9.13 10.79
CA GLY A 170 1.71 -8.97 12.05
C GLY A 170 2.59 -9.16 13.29
N ASP A 171 2.03 -9.65 14.39
CA ASP A 171 2.70 -9.77 15.71
C ASP A 171 2.99 -11.24 16.12
N GLY A 172 2.78 -12.17 15.19
CA GLY A 172 2.92 -13.62 15.40
C GLY A 172 1.70 -14.30 16.02
N SER A 173 0.74 -13.54 16.53
CA SER A 173 -0.57 -14.03 17.00
C SER A 173 -1.71 -13.64 16.07
N LEU A 174 -1.60 -12.47 15.46
CA LEU A 174 -2.59 -11.83 14.60
C LEU A 174 -1.92 -11.26 13.35
N ASP A 175 -2.68 -11.20 12.26
CA ASP A 175 -2.25 -10.62 10.99
C ASP A 175 -2.78 -9.20 10.88
N TYR A 176 -1.93 -8.27 10.44
CA TYR A 176 -2.28 -6.85 10.30
C TYR A 176 -2.05 -6.32 8.88
N ILE A 177 -1.29 -7.07 8.06
CA ILE A 177 -0.99 -6.72 6.68
C ILE A 177 -1.30 -7.92 5.79
N ALA A 178 -2.10 -7.69 4.76
CA ALA A 178 -2.42 -8.68 3.75
C ALA A 178 -2.10 -8.18 2.34
N VAL A 179 -1.69 -9.09 1.48
CA VAL A 179 -1.34 -8.82 0.08
C VAL A 179 -2.18 -9.68 -0.84
N TYR A 180 -2.70 -9.05 -1.89
CA TYR A 180 -3.22 -9.72 -3.08
C TYR A 180 -2.26 -9.51 -4.25
N GLN A 181 -1.95 -10.60 -4.95
CA GLN A 181 -1.17 -10.56 -6.19
C GLN A 181 -1.84 -11.40 -7.28
N PRO A 182 -2.29 -10.80 -8.39
CA PRO A 182 -2.85 -11.51 -9.53
C PRO A 182 -1.92 -12.58 -10.14
N LEU A 183 -2.52 -13.56 -10.83
CA LEU A 183 -1.80 -14.54 -11.66
C LEU A 183 -2.02 -14.27 -13.17
N PRO A 184 -0.97 -14.33 -14.02
CA PRO A 184 0.43 -14.53 -13.65
C PRO A 184 0.97 -13.34 -12.84
N ALA A 185 1.85 -13.63 -11.87
CA ALA A 185 2.48 -12.60 -11.07
C ALA A 185 3.12 -11.54 -11.98
N GLY A 186 2.93 -10.27 -11.66
CA GLY A 186 3.50 -9.17 -12.43
C GLY A 186 2.52 -8.31 -13.21
N THR A 187 1.22 -8.37 -12.91
CA THR A 187 0.24 -7.47 -13.53
C THR A 187 -0.26 -6.38 -12.60
N GLY A 188 -0.30 -6.56 -11.28
CA GLY A 188 -0.68 -5.52 -10.32
C GLY A 188 -0.51 -5.99 -8.89
N GLY A 189 -1.17 -5.35 -7.93
CA GLY A 189 -1.21 -5.80 -6.55
C GLY A 189 -2.14 -4.98 -5.66
N ALA A 190 -2.58 -5.55 -4.55
CA ALA A 190 -3.24 -4.81 -3.48
C ALA A 190 -2.53 -5.07 -2.14
N VAL A 191 -2.35 -4.03 -1.34
CA VAL A 191 -1.91 -4.12 0.05
C VAL A 191 -3.02 -3.59 0.95
N TRP A 192 -3.38 -4.41 1.93
CA TRP A 192 -4.28 -4.05 3.03
C TRP A 192 -3.45 -3.88 4.28
N VAL A 193 -3.62 -2.75 4.93
CA VAL A 193 -3.02 -2.46 6.23
C VAL A 193 -4.16 -2.21 7.19
N SER A 194 -4.17 -2.91 8.32
CA SER A 194 -5.18 -2.71 9.37
C SER A 194 -5.00 -1.42 10.19
N GLU A 195 -4.00 -0.60 9.88
CA GLU A 195 -3.69 0.62 10.61
C GLU A 195 -3.58 1.79 9.64
N TYR A 196 -4.48 2.78 9.73
CA TYR A 196 -4.40 3.98 8.89
C TYR A 196 -3.49 5.04 9.51
N TYR A 197 -3.26 4.99 10.83
CA TYR A 197 -2.48 5.98 11.57
C TYR A 197 -1.02 5.97 11.16
N MET A 198 -0.51 4.87 10.60
CA MET A 198 0.83 4.84 9.97
C MET A 198 0.96 5.84 8.80
N MET A 199 -0.15 6.29 8.22
CA MET A 199 -0.19 7.30 7.16
C MET A 199 -0.52 8.70 7.70
N HIS A 200 -0.79 8.81 9.00
CA HIS A 200 -0.95 10.08 9.70
C HIS A 200 0.43 10.67 10.06
N SER A 201 0.49 11.98 10.32
CA SER A 201 1.74 12.70 10.58
C SER A 201 2.57 12.14 11.74
N ALA A 202 1.89 11.72 12.82
CA ALA A 202 2.52 11.11 13.98
C ALA A 202 3.07 9.71 13.65
N GLY A 203 2.24 8.82 13.10
CA GLY A 203 2.67 7.44 12.81
C GLY A 203 3.62 7.31 11.62
N LEU A 204 3.63 8.24 10.66
CA LEU A 204 4.46 8.11 9.45
C LEU A 204 5.96 8.08 9.74
N ASP A 205 6.42 8.86 10.72
CA ASP A 205 7.84 8.95 11.10
C ASP A 205 8.20 8.04 12.29
N ASP A 206 7.24 7.23 12.78
CA ASP A 206 7.47 6.24 13.82
C ASP A 206 7.98 4.91 13.23
N TYR A 207 8.91 4.27 13.96
CA TYR A 207 9.54 3.00 13.58
C TYR A 207 10.02 3.00 12.12
N ASP A 208 9.73 1.93 11.36
CA ASP A 208 10.05 1.82 9.94
C ASP A 208 8.83 2.10 9.03
N ASN A 209 7.79 2.80 9.52
CA ASN A 209 6.54 3.02 8.79
C ASN A 209 6.77 3.74 7.45
N ALA A 210 7.60 4.79 7.43
CA ALA A 210 7.97 5.48 6.19
C ALA A 210 8.69 4.56 5.18
N ILE A 211 9.56 3.65 5.65
CA ILE A 211 10.29 2.71 4.78
C ILE A 211 9.30 1.71 4.19
N PHE A 212 8.42 1.14 5.02
CA PHE A 212 7.37 0.22 4.59
C PHE A 212 6.42 0.85 3.58
N LEU A 213 5.94 2.06 3.84
CA LEU A 213 5.06 2.78 2.92
C LEU A 213 5.78 3.12 1.61
N GLN A 214 7.05 3.52 1.65
CA GLN A 214 7.84 3.75 0.46
C GLN A 214 7.97 2.48 -0.40
N ASN A 215 8.35 1.36 0.23
CA ASN A 215 8.49 0.07 -0.45
C ASN A 215 7.14 -0.43 -1.00
N THR A 216 6.06 -0.25 -0.25
CA THR A 216 4.69 -0.57 -0.65
C THR A 216 4.30 0.19 -1.91
N MET A 217 4.48 1.50 -1.92
CA MET A 217 4.14 2.33 -3.08
C MET A 217 5.03 2.00 -4.29
N ALA A 218 6.32 1.75 -4.08
CA ALA A 218 7.22 1.32 -5.15
C ALA A 218 6.79 -0.03 -5.76
N TRP A 219 6.41 -0.99 -4.92
CA TRP A 219 5.92 -2.29 -5.36
C TRP A 219 4.61 -2.17 -6.15
N LEU A 220 3.61 -1.48 -5.59
CA LEU A 220 2.30 -1.27 -6.20
C LEU A 220 2.39 -0.54 -7.55
N SER A 221 3.22 0.48 -7.64
CA SER A 221 3.34 1.32 -8.83
C SER A 221 4.19 0.71 -9.95
N SER A 222 5.03 -0.28 -9.63
CA SER A 222 5.86 -0.99 -10.63
C SER A 222 5.07 -1.99 -11.49
N GLY A 223 3.77 -2.13 -11.25
CA GLY A 223 2.91 -3.15 -11.87
C GLY A 223 3.47 -4.55 -11.64
N SER A 224 3.95 -4.86 -10.43
CA SER A 224 4.60 -6.11 -9.99
C SER A 224 5.60 -6.80 -10.96
N THR A 225 6.02 -6.15 -12.05
CA THR A 225 6.95 -6.69 -13.06
C THR A 225 8.38 -6.80 -12.55
N SER A 226 8.67 -6.31 -11.34
CA SER A 226 9.94 -6.61 -10.70
C SER A 226 9.98 -8.09 -10.35
N THR A 227 10.63 -8.87 -11.21
CA THR A 227 11.50 -9.96 -10.74
C THR A 227 12.60 -9.32 -9.88
N ALA A 228 12.22 -8.89 -8.69
CA ALA A 228 12.98 -7.98 -7.84
C ALA A 228 14.32 -8.61 -7.39
N GLU A 229 14.50 -9.91 -7.56
CA GLU A 229 15.82 -10.55 -7.38
C GLU A 229 16.93 -9.90 -8.23
N SER A 230 16.62 -9.33 -9.40
CA SER A 230 17.66 -8.81 -10.30
C SER A 230 18.08 -7.35 -10.05
N SER A 231 17.19 -6.48 -9.56
CA SER A 231 17.50 -5.05 -9.35
C SER A 231 18.00 -4.71 -7.93
N TRP A 232 17.65 -5.49 -6.91
CA TRP A 232 18.08 -5.23 -5.53
C TRP A 232 19.56 -5.59 -5.27
N SER A 233 20.14 -6.48 -6.07
CA SER A 233 21.57 -6.80 -6.01
C SER A 233 22.47 -5.61 -6.40
N ALA A 234 21.95 -4.65 -7.18
CA ALA A 234 22.69 -3.44 -7.56
C ALA A 234 22.70 -2.36 -6.47
N VAL A 235 21.69 -2.32 -5.58
CA VAL A 235 21.60 -1.34 -4.49
C VAL A 235 22.40 -1.78 -3.26
N LYS A 236 22.49 -3.10 -2.98
CA LYS A 236 23.36 -3.66 -1.92
C LYS A 236 24.86 -3.49 -2.16
N ALA A 237 25.28 -3.07 -3.37
CA ALA A 237 26.69 -2.82 -3.67
C ALA A 237 27.16 -1.40 -3.28
N LEU A 238 26.28 -0.56 -2.72
CA LEU A 238 26.57 0.85 -2.40
C LEU A 238 26.48 1.18 -0.89
N TYR A 239 26.24 0.19 -0.03
CA TYR A 239 26.27 0.33 1.43
C TYR A 239 27.09 -0.81 2.07
#